data_AF-A0A4Y2GZT8-F1
#
_entry.id   AF-A0A4Y2GZT8-F1
#
_cell.length_a   1.000
_cell.length_b   1.000
_cell.length_c   1.000
_cell.angle_alpha   90.00
_cell.angle_beta   90.00
_cell.angle_gamma   90.00
#
_symmetry.space_group_name_H-M   'P 1'
#
loop_
_entity.id
_entity.type
_entity.pdbx_description
1 polymer ?
#
loop_
_entity_poly.entity_id
_entity_poly.type
_entity_poly.pdbx_seq_one_letter_code
_entity_poly.pdbx_strand_id
1 'polypeptide(L)'
;MKEHVNRSIGKVEEDVQDVKTEIDEVQGKISALEQRISDLESRPNNIPASLELIRNFTLNGWTSPVKASQLVASLRGSAAEVLQGIPAEKLTELTTIEKALESLFGDSHLIQFYRTKLKTRRQKPGESLQGLAADVERLMSLAYSECPQDVRDSLAAQYFVDAIRDEDTKHATRLMDAKDLKSALTYSMKYEAAKTVSKTSRNARSIEIEDSTGKDKDEKFYCLLKTLEKQ
;
A
#
# COMPACT_ATOMS: atom_id res chain seq x y z
N MET A 1 -62.29 -31.61 -45.04
CA MET A 1 -60.97 -31.14 -45.52
C MET A 1 -60.61 -29.76 -44.95
N LYS A 2 -61.47 -28.73 -45.07
CA LYS A 2 -61.23 -27.38 -44.51
C LYS A 2 -60.94 -27.33 -43.00
N GLU A 3 -61.69 -28.06 -42.17
CA GLU A 3 -61.47 -28.05 -40.71
C GLU A 3 -60.12 -28.64 -40.28
N HIS A 4 -59.65 -29.68 -40.99
CA HIS A 4 -58.36 -30.30 -40.70
C HIS A 4 -57.19 -29.38 -41.04
N VAL A 5 -57.31 -28.62 -42.13
CA VAL A 5 -56.33 -27.61 -42.54
C VAL A 5 -56.31 -26.47 -41.50
N ASN A 6 -57.46 -25.95 -41.10
CA ASN A 6 -57.54 -24.87 -40.11
C ASN A 6 -56.98 -25.29 -38.73
N ARG A 7 -57.22 -26.55 -38.30
CA ARG A 7 -56.63 -27.09 -37.06
C ARG A 7 -55.11 -27.21 -37.15
N SER A 8 -54.59 -27.61 -38.30
CA SER A 8 -53.15 -27.75 -38.52
C SER A 8 -52.46 -26.38 -38.55
N ILE A 9 -53.10 -25.39 -39.17
CA ILE A 9 -52.63 -23.99 -39.17
C ILE A 9 -52.58 -23.45 -37.74
N GLY A 10 -53.64 -23.63 -36.94
CA GLY A 10 -53.66 -23.14 -35.56
C GLY A 10 -52.56 -23.73 -34.67
N LYS A 11 -52.19 -25.01 -34.87
CA LYS A 11 -51.04 -25.61 -34.16
C LYS A 11 -49.71 -25.01 -34.58
N VAL A 12 -49.52 -24.76 -35.88
CA VAL A 12 -48.31 -24.12 -36.38
C VAL A 12 -48.19 -22.68 -35.88
N GLU A 13 -49.30 -21.95 -35.76
CA GLU A 13 -49.33 -20.60 -35.19
C GLU A 13 -48.95 -20.61 -33.70
N GLU A 14 -49.41 -21.60 -32.93
CA GLU A 14 -49.03 -21.81 -31.53
C GLU A 14 -47.53 -22.11 -31.38
N ASP A 15 -47.01 -23.07 -32.14
CA ASP A 15 -45.58 -23.44 -32.13
C ASP A 15 -44.69 -22.26 -32.55
N VAL A 16 -45.11 -21.47 -33.55
CA VAL A 16 -44.38 -20.27 -33.99
C VAL A 16 -44.34 -19.23 -32.88
N GLN A 17 -45.39 -19.11 -32.07
CA GLN A 17 -45.46 -18.14 -30.99
C GLN A 17 -44.64 -18.54 -29.77
N ASP A 18 -44.56 -19.84 -29.48
CA ASP A 18 -43.65 -20.37 -28.47
C ASP A 18 -42.19 -20.13 -28.87
N VAL A 19 -41.82 -20.45 -30.11
CA VAL A 19 -40.46 -20.18 -30.64
C VAL A 19 -40.14 -18.68 -30.63
N LYS A 20 -41.11 -17.82 -30.94
CA LYS A 20 -40.95 -16.36 -30.86
C LYS A 20 -40.57 -15.93 -29.44
N THR A 21 -41.24 -16.50 -28.45
CA THR A 21 -41.01 -16.19 -27.03
C THR A 21 -39.63 -16.64 -26.58
N GLU A 22 -39.18 -17.83 -26.99
CA GLU A 22 -37.83 -18.32 -26.69
C GLU A 22 -36.74 -17.46 -27.35
N ILE A 23 -36.97 -17.01 -28.59
CA ILE A 23 -36.03 -16.11 -29.29
C ILE A 23 -35.89 -14.79 -28.54
N ASP A 24 -37.00 -14.20 -28.09
CA ASP A 24 -36.99 -12.94 -27.34
C ASP A 24 -36.23 -13.09 -26.00
N GLU A 25 -36.36 -14.24 -25.33
CA GLU A 25 -35.60 -14.54 -24.11
C GLU A 25 -34.09 -14.67 -24.39
N VAL A 26 -33.72 -15.36 -25.47
CA VAL A 26 -32.31 -15.51 -25.88
C VAL A 26 -31.71 -14.17 -26.27
N GLN A 27 -32.44 -13.33 -26.99
CA GLN A 27 -32.00 -11.97 -27.33
C GLN A 27 -31.76 -11.13 -26.07
N GLY A 28 -32.65 -11.22 -25.07
CA GLY A 28 -32.44 -10.55 -23.78
C GLY A 28 -31.16 -11.01 -23.06
N LYS A 29 -30.87 -12.32 -23.09
CA LYS A 29 -29.63 -12.87 -22.52
C LYS A 29 -28.38 -12.42 -23.28
N ILE A 30 -28.44 -12.31 -24.60
CA ILE A 30 -27.34 -11.82 -25.44
C ILE A 30 -27.03 -10.36 -25.11
N SER A 31 -28.05 -9.49 -25.07
CA SER A 31 -27.86 -8.08 -24.72
C SER A 31 -27.28 -7.89 -23.31
N ALA A 32 -27.68 -8.73 -22.35
CA ALA A 32 -27.11 -8.71 -21.00
C ALA A 32 -25.62 -9.13 -20.98
N LEU A 33 -25.22 -10.05 -21.85
CA LEU A 33 -23.83 -10.48 -21.98
C LEU A 33 -22.97 -9.41 -22.68
N GLU A 34 -23.48 -8.80 -23.75
CA GLU A 34 -22.81 -7.70 -24.45
C GLU A 34 -22.52 -6.51 -23.51
N GLN A 35 -23.49 -6.16 -22.66
CA GLN A 35 -23.30 -5.12 -21.65
C GLN A 35 -22.20 -5.49 -20.64
N ARG A 36 -22.18 -6.73 -20.15
CA ARG A 36 -21.15 -7.18 -19.20
C ARG A 36 -19.76 -7.21 -19.80
N ILE A 37 -19.62 -7.50 -21.09
CA ILE A 37 -18.34 -7.47 -21.80
C ILE A 37 -17.84 -6.02 -21.91
N SER A 38 -18.70 -5.09 -22.31
CA SER A 38 -18.39 -3.65 -22.37
C SER A 38 -17.95 -3.09 -21.00
N ASP A 39 -18.65 -3.49 -19.93
CA ASP A 39 -18.30 -3.10 -18.55
C ASP A 39 -16.95 -3.69 -18.10
N LEU A 40 -16.54 -4.85 -18.62
CA LEU A 40 -15.24 -5.47 -18.31
C LEU A 40 -14.09 -4.83 -19.10
N GLU A 41 -14.31 -4.49 -20.37
CA GLU A 41 -13.31 -3.84 -21.23
C GLU A 41 -12.99 -2.40 -20.79
N SER A 42 -13.95 -1.73 -20.16
CA SER A 42 -13.80 -0.35 -19.66
C SER A 42 -13.13 -0.25 -18.28
N ARG A 43 -12.81 -1.37 -17.61
CA ARG A 43 -12.19 -1.35 -16.27
C ARG A 43 -10.68 -1.01 -16.36
N PRO A 44 -10.20 -0.05 -15.56
CA PRO A 44 -8.78 0.28 -15.51
C PRO A 44 -7.97 -0.89 -14.96
N ASN A 45 -6.84 -1.17 -15.61
CA ASN A 45 -5.90 -2.29 -15.42
C ASN A 45 -5.23 -2.42 -14.02
N ASN A 46 -5.86 -2.02 -12.91
CA ASN A 46 -5.20 -2.04 -11.60
C ASN A 46 -6.10 -2.23 -10.36
N ILE A 47 -7.27 -2.85 -10.47
CA ILE A 47 -7.97 -3.40 -9.29
C ILE A 47 -7.61 -4.88 -9.18
N PRO A 48 -7.37 -5.45 -7.97
CA PRO A 48 -6.89 -6.82 -7.84
C PRO A 48 -7.90 -7.75 -8.51
N ALA A 49 -7.50 -8.32 -9.64
CA ALA A 49 -8.29 -9.31 -10.36
C ALA A 49 -8.70 -10.46 -9.42
N SER A 50 -7.98 -10.67 -8.30
CA SER A 50 -8.32 -11.66 -7.28
C SER A 50 -9.76 -11.56 -6.77
N LEU A 51 -10.32 -10.40 -6.45
CA LEU A 51 -11.65 -10.34 -5.80
C LEU A 51 -12.84 -10.62 -6.74
N GLU A 52 -12.77 -10.19 -7.99
CA GLU A 52 -13.87 -10.38 -8.97
C GLU A 52 -13.87 -11.78 -9.57
N LEU A 53 -12.69 -12.35 -9.81
CA LEU A 53 -12.53 -13.72 -10.27
C LEU A 53 -12.97 -14.71 -9.18
N ILE A 54 -12.57 -14.47 -7.91
CA ILE A 54 -13.01 -15.26 -6.75
C ILE A 54 -14.53 -15.18 -6.54
N ARG A 55 -15.13 -13.99 -6.69
CA ARG A 55 -16.58 -13.79 -6.56
C ARG A 55 -17.37 -14.48 -7.68
N ASN A 56 -16.84 -14.50 -8.91
CA ASN A 56 -17.46 -15.21 -10.04
C ASN A 56 -17.39 -16.74 -9.87
N PHE A 57 -16.25 -17.27 -9.41
CA PHE A 57 -16.05 -18.70 -9.15
C PHE A 57 -16.98 -19.29 -8.08
N THR A 58 -17.41 -18.47 -7.11
CA THR A 58 -18.27 -18.90 -6.00
C THR A 58 -19.76 -18.81 -6.33
N LEU A 59 -20.17 -17.85 -7.16
CA LEU A 59 -21.58 -17.63 -7.52
C LEU A 59 -22.12 -18.62 -8.56
N ASN A 60 -21.27 -19.14 -9.46
CA ASN A 60 -21.72 -19.93 -10.60
C ASN A 60 -21.68 -21.46 -10.41
N GLY A 61 -21.27 -21.95 -9.24
CA GLY A 61 -21.24 -23.40 -8.95
C GLY A 61 -20.28 -24.22 -9.83
N TRP A 62 -19.28 -23.58 -10.45
CA TRP A 62 -18.39 -24.25 -11.40
C TRP A 62 -17.53 -25.33 -10.75
N THR A 63 -17.27 -26.41 -11.49
CA THR A 63 -16.36 -27.49 -11.09
C THR A 63 -14.91 -27.01 -11.16
N SER A 64 -14.04 -27.55 -10.31
CA SER A 64 -12.62 -27.16 -10.25
C SER A 64 -11.89 -27.16 -11.60
N PRO A 65 -12.14 -28.11 -12.52
CA PRO A 65 -11.53 -28.08 -13.86
C PRO A 65 -12.00 -26.91 -14.72
N VAL A 66 -13.28 -26.56 -14.66
CA VAL A 66 -13.83 -25.40 -15.41
C VAL A 66 -13.26 -24.09 -14.87
N LYS A 67 -13.09 -24.00 -13.55
CA LYS A 67 -12.42 -22.86 -12.89
C LYS A 67 -10.96 -22.72 -13.34
N ALA A 68 -10.23 -23.83 -13.41
CA ALA A 68 -8.84 -23.85 -13.87
C ALA A 68 -8.70 -23.38 -15.33
N SER A 69 -9.50 -23.93 -16.24
CA SER A 69 -9.51 -23.53 -17.65
C SER A 69 -9.86 -22.06 -17.83
N GLN A 70 -10.85 -21.54 -17.09
CA GLN A 70 -11.19 -20.12 -17.14
C GLN A 70 -10.08 -19.24 -16.58
N LEU A 71 -9.47 -19.64 -15.45
CA LEU A 71 -8.35 -18.93 -14.86
C LEU A 71 -7.21 -18.81 -15.88
N VAL A 72 -6.78 -19.93 -16.47
CA VAL A 72 -5.79 -19.98 -17.55
C VAL A 72 -6.16 -19.03 -18.70
N ALA A 73 -7.40 -19.09 -19.18
CA ALA A 73 -7.88 -18.25 -20.27
C ALA A 73 -7.93 -16.75 -19.92
N SER A 74 -7.96 -16.40 -18.63
CA SER A 74 -7.99 -15.02 -18.13
C SER A 74 -6.61 -14.43 -17.84
N LEU A 75 -5.57 -15.27 -17.67
CA LEU A 75 -4.21 -14.79 -17.39
C LEU A 75 -3.64 -14.03 -18.59
N ARG A 76 -2.99 -12.89 -18.33
CA ARG A 76 -2.39 -12.01 -19.34
C ARG A 76 -1.02 -11.51 -18.86
N GLY A 77 -0.16 -11.12 -19.80
CA GLY A 77 1.18 -10.58 -19.50
C GLY A 77 2.05 -11.55 -18.69
N SER A 78 2.81 -11.03 -17.72
CA SER A 78 3.69 -11.83 -16.85
C SER A 78 2.96 -12.93 -16.07
N ALA A 79 1.65 -12.78 -15.82
CA ALA A 79 0.86 -13.81 -15.17
C ALA A 79 0.60 -15.02 -16.09
N ALA A 80 0.54 -14.82 -17.41
CA ALA A 80 0.42 -15.91 -18.39
C ALA A 80 1.74 -16.65 -18.60
N GLU A 81 2.89 -15.98 -18.41
CA GLU A 81 4.22 -16.59 -18.51
C GLU A 81 4.43 -17.73 -17.50
N VAL A 82 3.77 -17.65 -16.33
CA VAL A 82 3.79 -18.70 -15.30
C VAL A 82 3.31 -20.05 -15.83
N LEU A 83 2.37 -20.03 -16.78
CA LEU A 83 1.79 -21.24 -17.35
C LEU A 83 2.80 -22.05 -18.17
N GLN A 84 3.87 -21.43 -18.67
CA GLN A 84 4.89 -22.11 -19.47
C GLN A 84 5.69 -23.13 -18.63
N GLY A 85 5.76 -22.93 -17.31
CA GLY A 85 6.40 -23.87 -16.38
C GLY A 85 5.52 -25.01 -15.91
N ILE A 86 4.22 -25.02 -16.27
CA ILE A 86 3.25 -26.02 -15.83
C ILE A 86 3.00 -27.02 -16.96
N PRO A 87 3.12 -28.34 -16.73
CA PRO A 87 2.76 -29.35 -17.72
C PRO A 87 1.30 -29.22 -18.16
N ALA A 88 1.02 -29.44 -19.44
CA ALA A 88 -0.30 -29.23 -20.02
C ALA A 88 -1.39 -30.07 -19.33
N GLU A 89 -1.06 -31.27 -18.86
CA GLU A 89 -2.00 -32.15 -18.16
C GLU A 89 -2.48 -31.54 -16.83
N LYS A 90 -1.64 -30.71 -16.20
CA LYS A 90 -1.92 -30.08 -14.90
C LYS A 90 -2.57 -28.70 -15.02
N LEU A 91 -2.76 -28.17 -16.23
CA LEU A 91 -3.46 -26.90 -16.45
C LEU A 91 -4.98 -27.00 -16.19
N THR A 92 -5.49 -28.20 -15.92
CA THR A 92 -6.87 -28.43 -15.46
C THR A 92 -6.98 -28.50 -13.93
N GLU A 93 -5.84 -28.52 -13.22
CA GLU A 93 -5.79 -28.57 -11.76
C GLU A 93 -5.66 -27.17 -11.18
N LEU A 94 -6.77 -26.64 -10.67
CA LEU A 94 -6.83 -25.29 -10.09
C LEU A 94 -5.74 -25.06 -9.03
N THR A 95 -5.53 -26.02 -8.14
CA THR A 95 -4.55 -25.94 -7.05
C THR A 95 -3.10 -25.84 -7.53
N THR A 96 -2.80 -26.41 -8.71
CA THR A 96 -1.45 -26.38 -9.28
C THR A 96 -1.16 -25.02 -9.89
N ILE A 97 -2.16 -24.42 -10.55
CA ILE A 97 -2.09 -23.06 -11.10
C ILE A 97 -2.03 -22.02 -9.97
N GLU A 98 -2.87 -22.15 -8.94
CA GLU A 98 -2.87 -21.26 -7.76
C GLU A 98 -1.51 -21.25 -7.07
N LYS A 99 -0.91 -22.43 -6.81
CA LYS A 99 0.42 -22.52 -6.20
C LYS A 99 1.52 -21.90 -7.05
N ALA A 100 1.47 -22.08 -8.37
CA ALA A 100 2.46 -21.48 -9.27
C ALA A 100 2.34 -19.94 -9.30
N LEU A 101 1.11 -19.43 -9.30
CA LEU A 101 0.84 -17.99 -9.21
C LEU A 101 1.26 -17.43 -7.85
N GLU A 102 0.94 -18.10 -6.74
CA GLU A 102 1.40 -17.73 -5.40
C GLU A 102 2.93 -17.78 -5.27
N SER A 103 3.60 -18.72 -5.94
CA SER A 103 5.06 -18.79 -5.90
C SER A 103 5.74 -17.58 -6.54
N LEU A 104 5.15 -16.98 -7.58
CA LEU A 104 5.76 -15.87 -8.33
C LEU A 104 5.18 -14.50 -7.97
N PHE A 105 3.91 -14.45 -7.62
CA PHE A 105 3.17 -13.24 -7.31
C PHE A 105 2.57 -13.23 -5.91
N GLY A 106 2.69 -14.34 -5.17
CA GLY A 106 2.14 -14.41 -3.83
C GLY A 106 2.81 -13.42 -2.90
N ASP A 107 2.08 -13.12 -1.83
CA ASP A 107 2.38 -12.00 -0.95
C ASP A 107 3.76 -12.10 -0.30
N SER A 108 4.38 -13.29 -0.21
CA SER A 108 5.69 -13.47 0.43
C SER A 108 6.80 -12.58 -0.14
N HIS A 109 6.97 -12.52 -1.47
CA HIS A 109 7.99 -11.69 -2.10
C HIS A 109 7.64 -10.20 -2.01
N LEU A 110 6.35 -9.88 -2.11
CA LEU A 110 5.85 -8.51 -2.05
C LEU A 110 5.94 -7.94 -0.62
N ILE A 111 5.61 -8.74 0.39
CA ILE A 111 5.81 -8.47 1.82
C ILE A 111 7.28 -8.21 2.08
N GLN A 112 8.19 -9.07 1.60
CA GLN A 112 9.62 -8.89 1.82
C GLN A 112 10.15 -7.60 1.16
N PHE A 113 9.64 -7.27 -0.04
CA PHE A 113 9.93 -6.01 -0.72
C PHE A 113 9.47 -4.80 0.11
N TYR A 114 8.25 -4.82 0.66
CA TYR A 114 7.75 -3.72 1.50
C TYR A 114 8.47 -3.64 2.85
N ARG A 115 8.84 -4.77 3.47
CA ARG A 115 9.71 -4.80 4.67
C ARG A 115 11.05 -4.14 4.40
N THR A 116 11.63 -4.39 3.22
CA THR A 116 12.88 -3.77 2.80
C THR A 116 12.70 -2.26 2.63
N LYS A 117 11.64 -1.82 1.92
CA LYS A 117 11.30 -0.40 1.78
C LYS A 117 11.16 0.31 3.13
N LEU A 118 10.49 -0.32 4.10
CA LEU A 118 10.36 0.18 5.48
C LEU A 118 11.72 0.38 6.16
N LYS A 119 12.57 -0.66 6.17
CA LYS A 119 13.90 -0.60 6.81
C LYS A 119 14.78 0.51 6.24
N THR A 120 14.72 0.71 4.93
CA THR A 120 15.51 1.74 4.22
C THR A 120 14.86 3.13 4.22
N ARG A 121 13.63 3.26 4.75
CA ARG A 121 12.89 4.53 4.68
C ARG A 121 13.59 5.60 5.50
N ARG A 122 13.86 6.75 4.89
CA ARG A 122 14.40 7.95 5.54
C ARG A 122 13.66 9.18 5.05
N GLN A 123 13.42 10.15 5.93
CA GLN A 123 12.73 11.41 5.61
C GLN A 123 13.50 12.20 4.55
N LYS A 124 12.82 12.57 3.46
CA LYS A 124 13.42 13.36 2.38
C LYS A 124 13.60 14.83 2.82
N PRO A 125 14.54 15.58 2.23
CA PRO A 125 14.60 17.02 2.46
C PRO A 125 13.27 17.68 2.08
N GLY A 126 12.69 18.46 3.01
CA GLY A 126 11.41 19.15 2.80
C GLY A 126 10.16 18.27 2.93
N GLU A 127 10.30 16.97 3.19
CA GLU A 127 9.15 16.11 3.49
C GLU A 127 8.62 16.39 4.90
N SER A 128 7.30 16.58 5.03
CA SER A 128 6.66 16.77 6.33
C SER A 128 6.66 15.48 7.16
N LEU A 129 6.66 15.62 8.49
CA LEU A 129 6.52 14.48 9.39
C LEU A 129 5.24 13.69 9.13
N GLN A 130 4.13 14.36 8.77
CA GLN A 130 2.89 13.68 8.41
C GLN A 130 3.04 12.87 7.11
N GLY A 131 3.72 13.41 6.10
CA GLY A 131 3.98 12.70 4.84
C GLY A 131 4.84 11.45 5.06
N LEU A 132 5.86 11.57 5.90
CA LEU A 132 6.66 10.42 6.34
C LEU A 132 5.80 9.37 7.06
N ALA A 133 5.00 9.80 8.05
CA ALA A 133 4.16 8.89 8.83
C ALA A 133 3.13 8.15 7.96
N ALA A 134 2.48 8.86 7.03
CA ALA A 134 1.50 8.26 6.11
C ALA A 134 2.15 7.18 5.23
N ASP A 135 3.37 7.42 4.74
CA ASP A 135 4.09 6.41 3.94
C ASP A 135 4.55 5.21 4.80
N VAL A 136 4.97 5.46 6.04
CA VAL A 136 5.28 4.38 7.01
C VAL A 136 4.04 3.53 7.28
N GLU A 137 2.89 4.13 7.58
CA GLU A 137 1.63 3.44 7.83
C GLU A 137 1.18 2.59 6.62
N ARG A 138 1.30 3.17 5.41
CA ARG A 138 1.02 2.48 4.16
C ARG A 138 1.94 1.26 3.98
N LEU A 139 3.24 1.41 4.19
CA LEU A 139 4.18 0.31 4.08
C LEU A 139 3.96 -0.75 5.17
N MET A 140 3.59 -0.35 6.40
CA MET A 140 3.28 -1.27 7.50
C MET A 140 2.07 -2.13 7.18
N SER A 141 1.03 -1.53 6.61
CA SER A 141 -0.18 -2.24 6.16
C SER A 141 0.12 -3.28 5.08
N LEU A 142 1.16 -3.05 4.25
CA LEU A 142 1.57 -3.95 3.18
C LEU A 142 2.60 -5.01 3.62
N ALA A 143 3.44 -4.70 4.61
CA ALA A 143 4.56 -5.54 5.05
C ALA A 143 4.22 -6.44 6.26
N TYR A 144 3.19 -6.07 7.02
CA TYR A 144 2.82 -6.72 8.28
C TYR A 144 1.29 -6.80 8.42
N SER A 145 0.55 -7.02 7.32
CA SER A 145 -0.92 -7.16 7.33
C SER A 145 -1.42 -8.23 8.30
N GLU A 146 -0.69 -9.34 8.45
CA GLU A 146 -1.02 -10.49 9.30
C GLU A 146 -0.62 -10.33 10.78
N CYS A 147 0.08 -9.26 11.13
CA CYS A 147 0.59 -9.06 12.48
C CYS A 147 -0.49 -8.42 13.39
N PRO A 148 -0.57 -8.79 14.69
CA PRO A 148 -1.48 -8.14 15.65
C PRO A 148 -1.32 -6.61 15.67
N GLN A 149 -2.43 -5.89 15.85
CA GLN A 149 -2.47 -4.43 15.71
C GLN A 149 -1.49 -3.72 16.66
N ASP A 150 -1.40 -4.15 17.90
CA ASP A 150 -0.50 -3.61 18.94
C ASP A 150 0.98 -3.75 18.56
N VAL A 151 1.35 -4.89 17.98
CA VAL A 151 2.70 -5.11 17.45
C VAL A 151 2.97 -4.22 16.24
N ARG A 152 1.99 -4.06 15.35
CA ARG A 152 2.13 -3.15 14.20
C ARG A 152 2.28 -1.70 14.65
N ASP A 153 1.52 -1.25 15.64
CA ASP A 153 1.51 0.14 16.11
C ASP A 153 2.86 0.52 16.73
N SER A 154 3.39 -0.34 17.59
CA SER A 154 4.71 -0.15 18.21
C SER A 154 5.83 -0.19 17.18
N LEU A 155 5.78 -1.14 16.24
CA LEU A 155 6.77 -1.25 15.18
C LEU A 155 6.71 -0.05 14.20
N ALA A 156 5.51 0.43 13.89
CA ALA A 156 5.31 1.61 13.06
C ALA A 156 5.90 2.87 13.72
N ALA A 157 5.69 3.05 15.03
CA ALA A 157 6.31 4.13 15.79
C ALA A 157 7.84 4.07 15.72
N GLN A 158 8.42 2.89 15.87
CA GLN A 158 9.87 2.71 15.81
C GLN A 158 10.45 3.02 14.43
N TYR A 159 9.86 2.47 13.36
CA TYR A 159 10.30 2.78 11.98
C TYR A 159 10.13 4.26 11.64
N PHE A 160 9.05 4.90 12.11
CA PHE A 160 8.87 6.33 11.93
C PHE A 160 9.99 7.14 12.59
N VAL A 161 10.28 6.88 13.87
CA VAL A 161 11.35 7.56 14.62
C VAL A 161 12.70 7.35 13.94
N ASP A 162 13.02 6.12 13.55
CA ASP A 162 14.29 5.80 12.87
C ASP A 162 14.43 6.49 11.51
N ALA A 163 13.31 6.76 10.85
CA ALA A 163 13.27 7.45 9.56
C ALA A 163 13.39 8.97 9.65
N ILE A 164 13.16 9.59 10.82
CA ILE A 164 13.27 11.05 11.00
C ILE A 164 14.68 11.53 10.65
N ARG A 165 14.77 12.65 9.91
CA ARG A 165 16.06 13.22 9.49
C ARG A 165 16.66 14.18 10.52
N ASP A 166 15.85 14.98 11.21
CA ASP A 166 16.34 15.88 12.26
C ASP A 166 16.71 15.07 13.51
N GLU A 167 18.01 15.04 13.85
CA GLU A 167 18.51 14.22 14.94
C GLU A 167 17.94 14.65 16.31
N ASP A 168 17.74 15.95 16.57
CA ASP A 168 17.17 16.38 17.85
C ASP A 168 15.72 15.89 18.01
N THR A 169 14.89 16.04 16.96
CA THR A 169 13.52 15.52 16.94
C THR A 169 13.50 14.01 17.08
N LYS A 170 14.40 13.28 16.39
CA LYS A 170 14.52 11.82 16.52
C LYS A 170 14.79 11.39 17.96
N HIS A 171 15.82 11.96 18.59
CA HIS A 171 16.21 11.59 19.95
C HIS A 171 15.12 11.97 20.96
N ALA A 172 14.51 13.16 20.83
CA ALA A 172 13.43 13.59 21.70
C ALA A 172 12.20 12.67 21.58
N THR A 173 11.79 12.30 20.37
CA THR A 173 10.66 11.39 20.16
C THR A 173 10.96 9.99 20.64
N ARG A 174 12.21 9.51 20.51
CA ARG A 174 12.62 8.20 21.02
C ARG A 174 12.48 8.10 22.54
N LEU A 175 12.79 9.16 23.28
CA LEU A 175 12.66 9.21 24.74
C LEU A 175 11.21 9.18 25.25
N MET A 176 10.23 9.43 24.38
CA MET A 176 8.82 9.42 24.76
C MET A 176 8.26 7.99 24.90
N ASP A 177 8.96 6.96 24.40
CA ASP A 177 8.49 5.57 24.37
C ASP A 177 7.07 5.43 23.80
N ALA A 178 6.88 6.00 22.61
CA ALA A 178 5.59 6.02 21.93
C ALA A 178 5.07 4.60 21.65
N LYS A 179 3.83 4.33 22.06
CA LYS A 179 3.17 3.03 21.87
C LYS A 179 2.59 2.83 20.47
N ASP A 180 2.39 3.93 19.75
CA ASP A 180 1.76 3.95 18.43
C ASP A 180 2.30 5.10 17.58
N LEU A 181 2.16 4.94 16.26
CA LEU A 181 2.64 5.91 15.26
C LEU A 181 2.02 7.31 15.45
N LYS A 182 0.75 7.39 15.83
CA LYS A 182 0.04 8.66 15.99
C LYS A 182 0.57 9.44 17.18
N SER A 183 0.86 8.77 18.29
CA SER A 183 1.51 9.34 19.46
C SER A 183 2.91 9.85 19.10
N ALA A 184 3.72 9.06 18.41
CA ALA A 184 5.07 9.44 17.97
C ALA A 184 5.05 10.68 17.05
N LEU A 185 4.14 10.70 16.06
CA LEU A 185 3.95 11.82 15.14
C LEU A 185 3.53 13.09 15.89
N THR A 186 2.52 12.99 16.76
CA THR A 186 1.99 14.13 17.50
C THR A 186 3.06 14.78 18.37
N TYR A 187 3.86 13.96 19.07
CA TYR A 187 4.96 14.46 19.88
C TYR A 187 6.05 15.11 19.02
N SER A 188 6.47 14.46 17.93
CA SER A 188 7.48 14.99 17.02
C SER A 188 7.09 16.37 16.48
N MET A 189 5.82 16.54 16.09
CA MET A 189 5.29 17.83 15.64
C MET A 189 5.31 18.90 16.76
N LYS A 190 4.92 18.53 17.99
CA LYS A 190 4.98 19.44 19.14
C LYS A 190 6.41 19.86 19.44
N TYR A 191 7.36 18.93 19.37
CA TYR A 191 8.76 19.20 19.60
C TYR A 191 9.33 20.16 18.54
N GLU A 192 9.05 19.93 17.26
CA GLU A 192 9.48 20.84 16.19
C GLU A 192 8.91 22.26 16.38
N ALA A 193 7.64 22.38 16.77
CA ALA A 193 7.02 23.67 17.08
C ALA A 193 7.66 24.37 18.30
N ALA A 194 8.01 23.63 19.35
CA ALA A 194 8.70 24.20 20.52
C ALA A 194 10.16 24.59 20.20
N LYS A 195 10.83 23.81 19.34
CA LYS A 195 12.20 24.04 18.89
C LYS A 195 12.32 25.33 18.08
N THR A 196 11.35 25.64 17.21
CA THR A 196 11.34 26.91 16.46
C THR A 196 11.20 28.12 17.38
N VAL A 197 10.29 28.07 18.36
CA VAL A 197 10.11 29.14 19.37
C VAL A 197 11.40 29.40 20.17
N SER A 198 12.08 28.33 20.59
CA SER A 198 13.32 28.43 21.37
C SER A 198 14.50 28.98 20.56
N LYS A 199 14.58 28.67 19.26
CA LYS A 199 15.60 29.25 18.36
C LYS A 199 15.35 30.74 18.15
N THR A 200 14.09 31.14 17.96
CA THR A 200 13.72 32.56 17.86
C THR A 200 14.00 33.33 19.15
N SER A 201 13.77 32.73 20.33
CA SER A 201 14.04 33.41 21.61
C SER A 201 15.53 33.58 21.92
N ARG A 202 16.39 32.63 21.52
CA ARG A 202 17.85 32.77 21.68
C ARG A 202 18.41 33.84 20.76
N ASN A 203 17.94 33.88 19.51
CA ASN A 203 18.35 34.90 18.54
C ASN A 203 17.84 36.30 18.92
N ALA A 204 16.71 36.40 19.65
CA ALA A 204 16.22 37.67 20.19
C ALA A 204 16.94 38.12 21.47
N ARG A 205 17.70 37.24 22.14
CA ARG A 205 18.40 37.52 23.40
C ARG A 205 19.91 37.62 23.26
N SER A 206 20.46 37.38 22.07
CA SER A 206 21.78 37.85 21.68
C SER A 206 21.72 39.35 21.38
N ILE A 207 21.60 40.15 22.46
CA ILE A 207 22.32 41.42 22.48
C ILE A 207 23.79 41.01 22.47
N GLU A 208 24.51 41.39 21.43
CA GLU A 208 25.95 41.23 21.38
C GLU A 208 26.51 41.93 22.61
N ILE A 209 26.98 41.15 23.60
CA ILE A 209 28.04 41.67 24.45
C ILE A 209 29.23 41.69 23.51
N GLU A 210 29.53 42.86 22.94
CA GLU A 210 30.84 43.12 22.36
C GLU A 210 31.88 42.69 23.40
N ASP A 211 32.49 41.53 23.17
CA ASP A 211 33.73 41.15 23.82
C ASP A 211 34.79 42.11 23.28
N SER A 212 34.84 43.29 23.91
CA SER A 212 35.88 44.27 23.71
C SER A 212 37.17 43.68 24.24
N THR A 213 37.80 42.91 23.35
CA THR A 213 39.24 42.72 23.25
C THR A 213 39.93 42.38 24.56
N GLY A 214 40.04 41.08 24.82
CA GLY A 214 41.17 40.53 25.56
C GLY A 214 42.49 41.06 25.01
N LYS A 215 43.18 41.88 25.81
CA LYS A 215 44.63 42.14 25.70
C LYS A 215 45.27 42.89 26.88
N ASP A 216 44.62 43.01 28.04
CA ASP A 216 45.18 43.81 29.16
C ASP A 216 45.19 43.10 30.53
N LYS A 217 45.01 41.78 30.56
CA LYS A 217 45.06 41.00 31.81
C LYS A 217 46.39 40.24 32.01
N ASP A 218 47.17 40.06 30.96
CA ASP A 218 48.42 39.28 31.02
C ASP A 218 49.64 40.10 31.45
N GLU A 219 49.72 41.40 31.12
CA GLU A 219 50.85 42.25 31.55
C GLU A 219 50.84 42.52 33.06
N LYS A 220 49.67 42.67 33.67
CA LYS A 220 49.55 42.86 35.13
C LYS A 220 49.99 41.64 35.93
N PHE A 221 49.71 40.43 35.43
CA PHE A 221 50.17 39.20 36.07
C PHE A 221 51.68 39.02 35.95
N TYR A 222 52.27 39.38 34.80
CA TYR A 222 53.70 39.27 34.59
C TYR A 222 54.52 40.27 35.44
N CYS A 223 54.00 41.49 35.64
CA CYS A 223 54.62 42.48 36.53
C CYS A 223 54.58 42.07 38.02
N LEU A 224 53.49 41.42 38.47
CA LEU A 224 53.37 40.94 39.85
C LEU A 224 54.33 39.79 40.15
N LEU A 225 54.47 38.84 39.21
CA LEU A 225 55.42 37.72 39.35
C LEU A 225 56.88 38.19 39.44
N LYS A 226 57.27 39.16 38.60
CA LYS A 226 58.63 39.72 38.59
C LYS A 226 58.99 40.52 39.85
N THR A 227 57.97 40.96 40.61
CA THR A 227 58.14 41.69 41.88
C THR A 227 58.35 40.73 43.05
N LEU A 228 57.81 39.50 42.98
CA LEU A 228 57.95 38.48 44.02
C LEU A 228 59.25 37.66 43.90
N GLU A 229 59.87 37.58 42.72
CA GLU A 229 61.18 36.93 42.52
C GLU A 229 62.39 37.79 42.95
N LYS A 230 62.16 39.00 43.48
CA LYS A 230 63.22 39.92 43.94
C LYS A 230 63.25 40.16 45.46
N GLN A 231 62.67 39.28 46.27
CA GLN A 231 62.89 39.24 47.72
C GLN A 231 63.78 38.07 48.14
#